data_AF-A0A6N9BGT1-F1
#
_entry.id   AF-A0A6N9BGT1-F1
#
_cell.length_a   1.000
_cell.length_b   1.000
_cell.length_c   1.000
_cell.angle_alpha   90.00
_cell.angle_beta   90.00
_cell.angle_gamma   90.00
#
_symmetry.space_group_name_H-M   'P 1'
#
loop_
_entity.id
_entity.type
_entity.pdbx_description
1 polymer ?
#
loop_
_entity_poly.entity_id
_entity_poly.type
_entity_poly.pdbx_seq_one_letter_code
_entity_poly.pdbx_strand_id
1 'polypeptide(L)'
;MNAARRDIDPFQLELMRSCFDTIADDMALTLMRTAHSGIVRDSLDFSTALLDACGLTLAQGICTPMHMGSFHDAMRRLIGQYDGRVDPGDVFIFNDPYAADGQHLPDIYITTPIFTRGEPGAPGRLAAWATTVAHHSDVGGIVAGSNALGAEEIFMEGLRLPIVKFMARGEPNQALWDVIALNVRTPDKVMGDLQAQIAACRSGEREMLELFDRYGVDTVLEYGSHLQDYAERLTRAEIAEFPDGVYEFTDHIEGLGEDPELVVLKTTVTVAGDEISIDFAGSSDQIRGGINPTFPFTKASCYAALRSVMVSDIPNCHGFTVPIRVSAPEGSLVNPLFPAPCGARGITGYRIIDCLFGALAEPLPDRVTADTAGGSTLPTIAGYRTGKAFVFCAPCRG
;
A
#
# COMPACT_ATOMS: atom_id res chain seq x y z
N MET A 1 11.89 0.71 -34.31
CA MET A 1 10.91 0.30 -35.34
C MET A 1 9.53 0.60 -34.78
N ASN A 2 8.89 1.66 -35.27
CA ASN A 2 7.55 2.09 -34.85
C ASN A 2 6.53 1.06 -35.31
N ALA A 3 6.06 0.20 -34.39
CA ALA A 3 4.74 -0.38 -34.55
C ALA A 3 3.74 0.78 -34.44
N ALA A 4 2.92 0.95 -35.47
CA ALA A 4 1.85 1.95 -35.48
C ALA A 4 1.04 1.79 -34.18
N ARG A 5 1.01 2.83 -33.33
CA ARG A 5 0.02 2.94 -32.25
C ARG A 5 -1.33 2.75 -32.93
N ARG A 6 -1.99 1.61 -32.71
CA ARG A 6 -3.39 1.45 -33.07
C ARG A 6 -4.12 2.61 -32.42
N ASP A 7 -5.00 3.28 -33.17
CA ASP A 7 -5.88 4.30 -32.60
C ASP A 7 -6.58 3.67 -31.39
N ILE A 8 -6.31 4.21 -30.21
CA ILE A 8 -6.89 3.75 -28.96
C ILE A 8 -8.38 4.09 -29.05
N ASP A 9 -9.25 3.08 -28.93
CA ASP A 9 -10.68 3.34 -28.86
C ASP A 9 -11.00 3.88 -27.44
N PRO A 10 -11.40 5.15 -27.29
CA PRO A 10 -11.69 5.73 -25.98
C PRO A 10 -12.83 5.01 -25.26
N PHE A 11 -13.78 4.42 -25.99
CA PHE A 11 -14.86 3.63 -25.38
C PHE A 11 -14.34 2.33 -24.78
N GLN A 12 -13.41 1.67 -25.47
CA GLN A 12 -12.78 0.45 -24.94
C GLN A 12 -11.87 0.77 -23.75
N LEU A 13 -11.15 1.89 -23.78
CA LEU A 13 -10.32 2.30 -22.64
C LEU A 13 -11.16 2.53 -21.39
N GLU A 14 -12.25 3.28 -21.50
CA GLU A 14 -13.14 3.55 -20.36
C GLU A 14 -13.85 2.27 -19.87
N LEU A 15 -14.21 1.38 -20.80
CA LEU A 15 -14.74 0.06 -20.46
C LEU A 15 -13.73 -0.78 -19.67
N MET A 16 -12.47 -0.86 -20.12
CA MET A 16 -11.42 -1.63 -19.44
C MET A 16 -11.10 -1.02 -18.07
N ARG A 17 -11.00 0.31 -17.96
CA ARG A 17 -10.88 1.02 -16.68
C ARG A 17 -11.99 0.59 -15.72
N SER A 18 -13.25 0.71 -16.15
CA SER A 18 -14.42 0.33 -15.33
C SER A 18 -14.38 -1.13 -14.91
N CYS A 19 -13.95 -2.05 -15.80
CA CYS A 19 -13.79 -3.46 -15.46
C CYS A 19 -12.70 -3.69 -14.40
N PHE A 20 -11.53 -3.07 -14.53
CA PHE A 20 -10.47 -3.21 -13.53
C PHE A 20 -10.89 -2.64 -12.18
N ASP A 21 -11.52 -1.46 -12.17
CA ASP A 21 -12.04 -0.83 -10.95
C ASP A 21 -13.08 -1.73 -10.28
N THR A 22 -14.01 -2.30 -11.07
CA THR A 22 -15.02 -3.23 -10.55
C THR A 22 -14.38 -4.45 -9.89
N ILE A 23 -13.38 -5.07 -10.52
CA ILE A 23 -12.68 -6.23 -9.95
C ILE A 23 -12.01 -5.86 -8.63
N ALA A 24 -11.33 -4.72 -8.58
CA ALA A 24 -10.63 -4.26 -7.38
C ALA A 24 -11.62 -3.95 -6.23
N ASP A 25 -12.78 -3.38 -6.53
CA ASP A 25 -13.85 -3.12 -5.57
C ASP A 25 -14.54 -4.41 -5.11
N ASP A 26 -14.77 -5.38 -5.99
CA ASP A 26 -15.32 -6.69 -5.61
C ASP A 26 -14.36 -7.49 -4.72
N MET A 27 -13.05 -7.38 -4.95
CA MET A 27 -12.04 -7.86 -4.01
C MET A 27 -12.17 -7.18 -2.63
N ALA A 28 -12.30 -5.85 -2.60
CA ALA A 28 -12.44 -5.09 -1.35
C ALA A 28 -13.71 -5.45 -0.58
N LEU A 29 -14.84 -5.57 -1.28
CA LEU A 29 -16.12 -5.99 -0.72
C LEU A 29 -16.05 -7.42 -0.17
N THR A 30 -15.38 -8.34 -0.87
CA THR A 30 -15.16 -9.71 -0.41
C THR A 30 -14.36 -9.73 0.87
N LEU A 31 -13.24 -9.00 0.93
CA LEU A 31 -12.40 -8.89 2.12
C LEU A 31 -13.20 -8.34 3.30
N MET A 32 -13.86 -7.19 3.13
CA MET A 32 -14.67 -6.55 4.18
C MET A 32 -15.76 -7.49 4.73
N ARG A 33 -16.50 -8.19 3.86
CA ARG A 33 -17.63 -9.05 4.25
C ARG A 33 -17.20 -10.36 4.91
N THR A 34 -15.99 -10.84 4.63
CA THR A 34 -15.48 -12.12 5.16
C THR A 34 -14.48 -11.93 6.29
N ALA A 35 -14.10 -10.69 6.60
CA ALA A 35 -13.19 -10.38 7.70
C ALA A 35 -13.79 -10.66 9.09
N HIS A 36 -12.92 -11.09 9.99
CA HIS A 36 -13.23 -11.44 11.37
C HIS A 36 -12.97 -10.27 12.32
N SER A 37 -11.92 -9.47 12.09
CA SER A 37 -11.62 -8.32 12.94
C SER A 37 -12.48 -7.09 12.61
N GLY A 38 -12.72 -6.26 13.62
CA GLY A 38 -13.35 -4.96 13.43
C GLY A 38 -12.44 -3.94 12.71
N ILE A 39 -11.12 -4.16 12.69
CA ILE A 39 -10.17 -3.29 11.98
C ILE A 39 -10.45 -3.35 10.48
N VAL A 40 -10.52 -4.56 9.93
CA VAL A 40 -10.81 -4.75 8.50
C VAL A 40 -12.29 -4.50 8.20
N ARG A 41 -13.21 -5.04 9.01
CA ARG A 41 -14.65 -4.98 8.71
C ARG A 41 -15.28 -3.60 8.98
N ASP A 42 -14.94 -2.98 10.10
CA ASP A 42 -15.64 -1.78 10.60
C ASP A 42 -14.81 -0.50 10.37
N SER A 43 -13.48 -0.56 10.55
CA SER A 43 -12.57 0.58 10.32
C SER A 43 -12.10 0.72 8.87
N LEU A 44 -12.25 -0.35 8.07
CA LEU A 44 -11.83 -0.42 6.67
C LEU A 44 -10.31 -0.20 6.45
N ASP A 45 -9.49 -0.63 7.41
CA ASP A 45 -8.04 -0.49 7.31
C ASP A 45 -7.41 -1.67 6.53
N PHE A 46 -7.64 -1.63 5.21
CA PHE A 46 -7.10 -2.57 4.25
C PHE A 46 -7.02 -1.89 2.88
N SER A 47 -6.44 -2.55 1.88
CA SER A 47 -6.56 -2.18 0.46
C SER A 47 -6.42 -3.41 -0.42
N THR A 48 -7.01 -3.34 -1.60
CA THR A 48 -6.94 -4.38 -2.63
C THR A 48 -6.41 -3.76 -3.92
N ALA A 49 -5.61 -4.51 -4.67
CA ALA A 49 -5.06 -4.07 -5.93
C ALA A 49 -5.05 -5.21 -6.95
N LEU A 50 -5.43 -4.87 -8.18
CA LEU A 50 -5.18 -5.68 -9.36
C LEU A 50 -3.95 -5.10 -10.06
N LEU A 51 -2.96 -5.93 -10.35
CA LEU A 51 -1.71 -5.50 -10.98
C LEU A 51 -1.45 -6.28 -12.27
N ASP A 52 -0.73 -5.67 -13.21
CA ASP A 52 -0.23 -6.37 -14.38
C ASP A 52 0.89 -7.36 -14.02
N ALA A 53 1.35 -8.17 -14.98
CA ALA A 53 2.41 -9.15 -14.76
C ALA A 53 3.73 -8.55 -14.21
N CYS A 54 3.97 -7.25 -14.44
CA CYS A 54 5.14 -6.52 -13.97
C CYS A 54 4.97 -5.93 -12.55
N GLY A 55 3.80 -6.10 -11.93
CA GLY A 55 3.49 -5.56 -10.62
C GLY A 55 3.13 -4.07 -10.64
N LEU A 56 2.68 -3.54 -11.79
CA LEU A 56 2.12 -2.18 -11.87
C LEU A 56 0.62 -2.25 -11.60
N THR A 57 0.14 -1.44 -10.65
CA THR A 57 -1.27 -1.38 -10.28
C THR A 57 -2.11 -0.93 -11.48
N LEU A 58 -3.07 -1.75 -11.89
CA LEU A 58 -4.09 -1.45 -12.90
C LEU A 58 -5.28 -0.75 -12.28
N ALA A 59 -5.71 -1.21 -11.10
CA ALA A 59 -6.76 -0.62 -10.29
C ALA A 59 -6.54 -0.95 -8.81
N GLN A 60 -7.02 -0.07 -7.95
CA GLN A 60 -6.98 -0.23 -6.49
C GLN A 60 -8.38 -0.01 -5.94
N GLY A 61 -8.87 -0.94 -5.12
CA GLY A 61 -10.18 -0.80 -4.48
C GLY A 61 -10.22 0.44 -3.58
N ILE A 62 -11.38 1.08 -3.46
CA ILE A 62 -11.53 2.32 -2.68
C ILE A 62 -11.29 2.02 -1.19
N CYS A 63 -10.07 2.26 -0.72
CA CYS A 63 -9.65 2.01 0.66
C CYS A 63 -8.59 3.03 1.12
N THR A 64 -7.86 2.76 2.21
CA THR A 64 -6.95 3.70 2.88
C THR A 64 -5.99 4.44 1.91
N PRO A 65 -6.07 5.78 1.78
CA PRO A 65 -5.26 6.55 0.83
C PRO A 65 -3.74 6.38 1.00
N MET A 66 -3.28 6.15 2.23
CA MET A 66 -1.85 5.96 2.51
C MET A 66 -1.29 4.61 2.04
N HIS A 67 -2.12 3.74 1.45
CA HIS A 67 -1.65 2.55 0.72
C HIS A 67 -1.41 2.82 -0.78
N MET A 68 -1.76 4.02 -1.27
CA MET A 68 -1.57 4.42 -2.66
C MET A 68 -0.08 4.43 -3.00
N GLY A 69 0.42 3.37 -3.65
CA GLY A 69 1.83 3.22 -4.00
C GLY A 69 2.61 2.20 -3.17
N SER A 70 2.01 1.63 -2.12
CA SER A 70 2.68 0.62 -1.30
C SER A 70 2.82 -0.74 -1.98
N PHE A 71 2.00 -1.01 -2.99
CA PHE A 71 2.04 -2.29 -3.71
C PHE A 71 3.25 -2.38 -4.65
N HIS A 72 3.66 -1.28 -5.28
CA HIS A 72 4.65 -1.33 -6.36
C HIS A 72 6.01 -1.86 -5.88
N ASP A 73 6.55 -1.31 -4.79
CA ASP A 73 7.87 -1.72 -4.28
C ASP A 73 7.85 -3.17 -3.78
N ALA A 74 6.83 -3.51 -2.99
CA ALA A 74 6.60 -4.86 -2.48
C ALA A 74 6.48 -5.88 -3.62
N MET A 75 5.70 -5.57 -4.67
CA MET A 75 5.50 -6.45 -5.82
C MET A 75 6.75 -6.57 -6.67
N ARG A 76 7.48 -5.48 -6.89
CA ARG A 76 8.79 -5.51 -7.58
C ARG A 76 9.76 -6.43 -6.84
N ARG A 77 9.80 -6.37 -5.50
CA ARG A 77 10.63 -7.27 -4.69
C ARG A 77 10.16 -8.72 -4.78
N LEU A 78 8.86 -8.98 -4.68
CA LEU A 78 8.30 -10.33 -4.83
C LEU A 78 8.68 -10.94 -6.18
N ILE A 79 8.42 -10.21 -7.27
CA ILE A 79 8.67 -10.65 -8.64
C ILE A 79 10.17 -10.90 -8.83
N GLY A 80 11.04 -9.99 -8.38
CA GLY A 80 12.48 -10.17 -8.48
C GLY A 80 12.99 -11.36 -7.65
N GLN A 81 12.46 -11.56 -6.44
CA GLN A 81 12.85 -12.67 -5.58
C GLN A 81 12.39 -14.01 -6.14
N TYR A 82 11.19 -14.10 -6.70
CA TYR A 82 10.57 -15.35 -7.17
C TYR A 82 10.58 -15.54 -8.69
N ASP A 83 11.41 -14.79 -9.42
CA ASP A 83 11.52 -14.92 -10.88
C ASP A 83 11.73 -16.39 -11.32
N GLY A 84 10.92 -16.83 -12.28
CA GLY A 84 10.87 -18.21 -12.76
C GLY A 84 10.41 -19.28 -11.75
N ARG A 85 9.94 -18.88 -10.55
CA ARG A 85 9.54 -19.79 -9.45
C ARG A 85 8.12 -19.55 -8.94
N VAL A 86 7.28 -18.96 -9.78
CA VAL A 86 5.86 -18.69 -9.53
C VAL A 86 5.04 -19.71 -10.32
N ASP A 87 4.12 -20.39 -9.64
CA ASP A 87 3.23 -21.39 -10.23
C ASP A 87 1.74 -20.99 -10.03
N PRO A 88 0.82 -21.43 -10.90
CA PRO A 88 -0.61 -21.32 -10.66
C PRO A 88 -1.02 -21.92 -9.30
N GLY A 89 -1.88 -21.22 -8.56
CA GLY A 89 -2.32 -21.64 -7.22
C GLY A 89 -1.33 -21.34 -6.09
N ASP A 90 -0.20 -20.69 -6.37
CA ASP A 90 0.62 -20.11 -5.31
C ASP A 90 -0.11 -18.95 -4.61
N VAL A 91 0.15 -18.79 -3.32
CA VAL A 91 -0.24 -17.61 -2.53
C VAL A 91 0.97 -17.17 -1.76
N PHE A 92 1.35 -15.90 -1.87
CA PHE A 92 2.45 -15.29 -1.13
C PHE A 92 1.95 -14.52 0.08
N ILE A 93 2.72 -14.56 1.17
CA ILE A 93 2.50 -13.77 2.39
C ILE A 93 3.78 -13.03 2.77
N PHE A 94 3.65 -11.79 3.23
CA PHE A 94 4.75 -10.98 3.78
C PHE A 94 4.22 -9.75 4.51
N ASN A 95 5.05 -9.14 5.35
CA ASN A 95 4.77 -7.84 5.99
C ASN A 95 6.04 -7.02 6.27
N ASP A 96 7.23 -7.63 6.17
CA ASP A 96 8.44 -7.04 6.73
C ASP A 96 8.90 -5.78 5.97
N PRO A 97 9.07 -4.64 6.67
CA PRO A 97 9.64 -3.41 6.13
C PRO A 97 10.93 -3.55 5.32
N TYR A 98 11.85 -4.38 5.78
CA TYR A 98 13.22 -4.42 5.26
C TYR A 98 13.44 -5.58 4.28
N ALA A 99 12.81 -6.72 4.55
CA ALA A 99 12.94 -7.94 3.77
C ALA A 99 11.91 -8.03 2.63
N ALA A 100 10.79 -7.29 2.72
CA ALA A 100 9.68 -7.39 1.77
C ALA A 100 9.21 -6.03 1.22
N ASP A 101 9.87 -4.92 1.56
CA ASP A 101 9.39 -3.55 1.30
C ASP A 101 7.95 -3.33 1.80
N GLY A 102 7.59 -3.99 2.90
CA GLY A 102 6.31 -3.81 3.58
C GLY A 102 6.18 -2.43 4.23
N GLN A 103 4.98 -2.07 4.65
CA GLN A 103 4.73 -0.77 5.29
C GLN A 103 5.08 -0.79 6.78
N HIS A 104 4.56 -1.79 7.49
CA HIS A 104 4.86 -2.10 8.89
C HIS A 104 4.33 -3.51 9.19
N LEU A 105 4.67 -4.10 10.32
CA LEU A 105 4.32 -5.51 10.60
C LEU A 105 2.81 -5.79 10.68
N PRO A 106 1.95 -4.92 11.22
CA PRO A 106 0.51 -5.17 11.24
C PRO A 106 -0.14 -5.29 9.85
N ASP A 107 0.38 -4.60 8.84
CA ASP A 107 -0.08 -4.70 7.45
C ASP A 107 0.49 -5.96 6.78
N ILE A 108 -0.31 -7.02 6.74
CA ILE A 108 0.07 -8.27 6.08
C ILE A 108 -0.44 -8.26 4.64
N TYR A 109 0.47 -8.52 3.71
CA TYR A 109 0.18 -8.68 2.30
C TYR A 109 -0.15 -10.13 2.00
N ILE A 110 -1.18 -10.33 1.18
CA ILE A 110 -1.49 -11.60 0.50
C ILE A 110 -1.55 -11.33 -0.99
N THR A 111 -0.79 -12.09 -1.76
CA THR A 111 -0.66 -11.91 -3.21
C THR A 111 -0.82 -13.24 -3.93
N THR A 112 -1.63 -13.27 -4.99
CA THR A 112 -1.83 -14.45 -5.84
C THR A 112 -1.52 -14.12 -7.31
N PRO A 113 -0.72 -14.95 -8.00
CA PRO A 113 -0.50 -14.79 -9.43
C PRO A 113 -1.75 -15.21 -10.21
N ILE A 114 -2.05 -14.47 -11.27
CA ILE A 114 -3.15 -14.77 -12.20
C ILE A 114 -2.52 -15.25 -13.51
N PHE A 115 -2.67 -16.54 -13.77
CA PHE A 115 -2.20 -17.17 -14.99
C PHE A 115 -3.33 -17.23 -16.01
N THR A 116 -3.03 -16.91 -17.26
CA THR A 116 -3.94 -17.15 -18.40
C THR A 116 -4.37 -18.62 -18.48
N ARG A 117 -5.48 -18.90 -19.16
CA ARG A 117 -5.81 -20.28 -19.51
C ARG A 117 -4.76 -20.80 -20.51
N GLY A 118 -4.01 -21.82 -20.11
CA GLY A 118 -3.06 -22.49 -20.98
C GLY A 118 -3.74 -23.45 -21.97
N GLU A 119 -2.99 -23.88 -22.98
CA GLU A 119 -3.40 -25.01 -23.82
C GLU A 119 -3.35 -26.32 -23.00
N PRO A 120 -4.13 -27.35 -23.37
CA PRO A 120 -4.06 -28.66 -22.71
C PRO A 120 -2.61 -29.18 -22.64
N GLY A 121 -2.08 -29.33 -21.43
CA GLY A 121 -0.71 -29.83 -21.19
C GLY A 121 0.38 -28.76 -21.08
N ALA A 122 0.05 -27.47 -21.20
CA ALA A 122 0.97 -26.35 -20.93
C ALA A 122 0.36 -25.40 -19.88
N PRO A 123 1.13 -24.95 -18.87
CA PRO A 123 0.65 -23.88 -18.00
C PRO A 123 0.45 -22.62 -18.83
N GLY A 124 -0.55 -21.81 -18.47
CA GLY A 124 -0.67 -20.49 -19.07
C GLY A 124 0.53 -19.61 -18.73
N ARG A 125 0.59 -18.43 -19.33
CA ARG A 125 1.53 -17.38 -18.89
C ARG A 125 0.96 -16.61 -17.71
N LEU A 126 1.83 -16.15 -16.81
CA LEU A 126 1.51 -15.14 -15.80
C LEU A 126 1.09 -13.86 -16.52
N ALA A 127 -0.09 -13.32 -16.21
CA ALA A 127 -0.64 -12.13 -16.86
C ALA A 127 -0.94 -11.00 -15.89
N ALA A 128 -1.24 -11.30 -14.64
CA ALA A 128 -1.60 -10.32 -13.62
C ALA A 128 -1.34 -10.85 -12.22
N TRP A 129 -1.55 -10.00 -11.22
CA TRP A 129 -1.56 -10.36 -9.80
C TRP A 129 -2.79 -9.76 -9.13
N ALA A 130 -3.36 -10.49 -8.18
CA ALA A 130 -4.32 -9.95 -7.22
C ALA A 130 -3.64 -9.86 -5.86
N THR A 131 -3.65 -8.67 -5.27
CA THR A 131 -2.98 -8.41 -4.00
C THR A 131 -3.94 -7.73 -3.02
N THR A 132 -3.82 -8.09 -1.76
CA THR A 132 -4.44 -7.38 -0.64
C THR A 132 -3.39 -7.03 0.39
N VAL A 133 -3.62 -5.93 1.10
CA VAL A 133 -2.94 -5.58 2.35
C VAL A 133 -4.02 -5.29 3.38
N ALA A 134 -3.88 -5.81 4.59
CA ALA A 134 -4.85 -5.58 5.66
C ALA A 134 -4.13 -5.41 6.99
N HIS A 135 -4.58 -4.44 7.80
CA HIS A 135 -4.05 -4.26 9.14
C HIS A 135 -4.62 -5.34 10.07
N HIS A 136 -3.77 -6.26 10.51
CA HIS A 136 -4.15 -7.33 11.43
C HIS A 136 -4.24 -6.82 12.87
N SER A 137 -5.12 -7.43 13.67
CA SER A 137 -5.37 -6.97 15.03
C SER A 137 -4.23 -7.23 16.01
N ASP A 138 -3.32 -8.14 15.68
CA ASP A 138 -2.13 -8.44 16.47
C ASP A 138 -1.12 -9.21 15.61
N VAL A 139 0.16 -8.88 15.74
CA VAL A 139 1.29 -9.62 15.17
C VAL A 139 2.32 -10.01 16.23
N GLY A 140 1.96 -9.96 17.53
CA GLY A 140 2.84 -10.47 18.59
C GLY A 140 3.90 -9.52 19.12
N GLY A 141 3.83 -8.21 18.83
CA GLY A 141 4.78 -7.22 19.36
C GLY A 141 4.69 -7.03 20.87
N ILE A 142 5.54 -6.16 21.44
CA ILE A 142 5.62 -5.86 22.90
C ILE A 142 4.30 -5.32 23.47
N VAL A 143 3.45 -4.74 22.63
CA VAL A 143 2.09 -4.30 22.98
C VAL A 143 1.06 -5.03 22.14
N ALA A 144 -0.14 -5.21 22.71
CA ALA A 144 -1.30 -5.68 21.95
C ALA A 144 -1.70 -4.63 20.89
N GLY A 145 -2.21 -5.06 19.73
CA GLY A 145 -2.54 -4.18 18.61
C GLY A 145 -1.35 -3.85 17.69
N SER A 146 -0.13 -4.13 18.18
CA SER A 146 1.12 -4.12 17.39
C SER A 146 1.54 -2.79 16.76
N ASN A 147 0.93 -1.67 17.18
CA ASN A 147 1.41 -0.32 16.95
C ASN A 147 2.23 0.15 18.16
N ALA A 148 3.43 -0.42 18.32
CA ALA A 148 4.30 -0.18 19.47
C ALA A 148 5.10 1.13 19.32
N LEU A 149 4.56 2.24 19.83
CA LEU A 149 5.26 3.54 19.79
C LEU A 149 6.65 3.48 20.44
N GLY A 150 6.75 2.83 21.61
CA GLY A 150 7.99 2.68 22.38
C GLY A 150 8.87 1.49 21.96
N ALA A 151 8.63 0.87 20.81
CA ALA A 151 9.59 -0.10 20.27
C ALA A 151 10.88 0.63 19.89
N GLU A 152 12.04 0.10 20.31
CA GLU A 152 13.35 0.67 19.94
C GLU A 152 13.95 -0.03 18.72
N GLU A 153 13.53 -1.26 18.44
CA GLU A 153 13.94 -2.06 17.30
C GLU A 153 12.74 -2.82 16.73
N ILE A 154 12.74 -3.10 15.42
CA ILE A 154 11.64 -3.79 14.75
C ILE A 154 11.31 -5.17 15.32
N PHE A 155 12.28 -5.82 15.99
CA PHE A 155 12.05 -7.11 16.66
C PHE A 155 11.05 -7.01 17.81
N MET A 156 10.87 -5.83 18.39
CA MET A 156 9.87 -5.58 19.42
C MET A 156 8.47 -5.42 18.84
N GLU A 157 8.32 -5.28 17.51
CA GLU A 157 7.03 -5.03 16.87
C GLU A 157 6.27 -6.31 16.53
N GLY A 158 6.94 -7.46 16.59
CA GLY A 158 6.32 -8.78 16.48
C GLY A 158 6.83 -9.59 15.29
N LEU A 159 5.92 -10.34 14.69
CA LEU A 159 6.21 -11.34 13.67
C LEU A 159 6.62 -10.67 12.36
N ARG A 160 7.87 -10.90 11.97
CA ARG A 160 8.47 -10.47 10.71
C ARG A 160 8.36 -11.57 9.68
N LEU A 161 7.54 -11.36 8.66
CA LEU A 161 7.32 -12.29 7.56
C LEU A 161 8.06 -11.79 6.32
N PRO A 162 9.15 -12.48 5.89
CA PRO A 162 9.72 -12.24 4.57
C PRO A 162 8.75 -12.72 3.48
N ILE A 163 9.07 -12.44 2.22
CA ILE A 163 8.29 -12.96 1.09
C ILE A 163 8.44 -14.48 1.02
N VAL A 164 7.35 -15.19 1.32
CA VAL A 164 7.28 -16.66 1.31
C VAL A 164 5.97 -17.15 0.72
N LYS A 165 5.99 -18.38 0.19
CA LYS A 165 4.77 -19.08 -0.25
C LYS A 165 3.97 -19.55 0.97
N PHE A 166 2.81 -18.95 1.17
CA PHE A 166 1.80 -19.37 2.14
C PHE A 166 0.98 -20.56 1.64
N MET A 167 0.83 -20.65 0.32
CA MET A 167 0.29 -21.79 -0.40
C MET A 167 1.18 -22.04 -1.61
N ALA A 168 1.50 -23.30 -1.89
CA ALA A 168 2.27 -23.69 -3.06
C ALA A 168 1.41 -24.58 -3.96
N ARG A 169 1.07 -24.13 -5.17
CA ARG A 169 0.21 -24.86 -6.12
C ARG A 169 -1.09 -25.39 -5.50
N GLY A 170 -1.77 -24.57 -4.72
CA GLY A 170 -3.02 -24.92 -4.04
C GLY A 170 -2.87 -25.61 -2.69
N GLU A 171 -1.65 -26.04 -2.31
CA GLU A 171 -1.40 -26.74 -1.05
C GLU A 171 -0.95 -25.76 0.06
N PRO A 172 -1.70 -25.63 1.18
CA PRO A 172 -1.34 -24.74 2.28
C PRO A 172 -0.02 -25.12 2.95
N ASN A 173 0.81 -24.12 3.26
CA ASN A 173 1.98 -24.32 4.12
C ASN A 173 1.57 -24.29 5.60
N GLN A 174 1.12 -25.43 6.13
CA GLN A 174 0.59 -25.55 7.48
C GLN A 174 1.56 -25.04 8.57
N ALA A 175 2.87 -25.21 8.37
CA ALA A 175 3.85 -24.72 9.33
C ALA A 175 3.81 -23.19 9.49
N LEU A 176 3.56 -22.44 8.42
CA LEU A 176 3.39 -20.99 8.52
C LEU A 176 2.10 -20.62 9.25
N TRP A 177 0.99 -21.31 8.97
CA TRP A 177 -0.27 -21.11 9.69
C TRP A 177 -0.08 -21.33 11.20
N ASP A 178 0.57 -22.42 11.59
CA ASP A 178 0.80 -22.76 13.00
C ASP A 178 1.71 -21.74 13.69
N VAL A 179 2.79 -21.32 13.02
CA VAL A 179 3.72 -20.31 13.55
C VAL A 179 3.02 -18.96 13.73
N ILE A 180 2.24 -18.49 12.76
CA ILE A 180 1.53 -17.21 12.88
C ILE A 180 0.50 -17.30 14.01
N ALA A 181 -0.33 -18.36 14.04
CA ALA A 181 -1.37 -18.53 15.05
C ALA A 181 -0.80 -18.57 16.49
N LEU A 182 0.37 -19.19 16.68
CA LEU A 182 1.02 -19.26 17.99
C LEU A 182 1.58 -17.91 18.47
N ASN A 183 2.00 -17.05 17.55
CA ASN A 183 2.70 -15.80 17.87
C ASN A 183 1.76 -14.59 17.99
N VAL A 184 0.44 -14.77 17.88
CA VAL A 184 -0.54 -13.68 17.99
C VAL A 184 -1.48 -13.87 19.16
N ARG A 185 -1.92 -12.76 19.75
CA ARG A 185 -2.85 -12.77 20.89
C ARG A 185 -4.27 -13.17 20.49
N THR A 186 -4.69 -12.87 19.27
CA THR A 186 -6.05 -13.11 18.78
C THR A 186 -6.08 -13.99 17.53
N PRO A 187 -5.68 -15.28 17.63
CA PRO A 187 -5.54 -16.17 16.47
C PRO A 187 -6.83 -16.33 15.68
N ASP A 188 -7.98 -16.45 16.34
CA ASP A 188 -9.30 -16.57 15.66
C ASP A 188 -9.61 -15.40 14.71
N LYS A 189 -9.07 -14.21 15.02
CA LYS A 189 -9.24 -13.00 14.18
C LYS A 189 -8.20 -12.96 13.07
N VAL A 190 -6.91 -13.07 13.43
CA VAL A 190 -5.79 -12.99 12.48
C VAL A 190 -5.91 -14.07 11.42
N MET A 191 -6.17 -15.33 11.81
CA MET A 191 -6.33 -16.42 10.85
C MET A 191 -7.55 -16.25 9.96
N GLY A 192 -8.66 -15.73 10.51
CA GLY A 192 -9.86 -15.41 9.75
C GLY A 192 -9.62 -14.30 8.72
N ASP A 193 -8.90 -13.24 9.11
CA ASP A 193 -8.56 -12.15 8.20
C ASP A 193 -7.58 -12.61 7.10
N LEU A 194 -6.62 -13.49 7.40
CA LEU A 194 -5.76 -14.10 6.37
C LEU A 194 -6.59 -14.93 5.37
N GLN A 195 -7.58 -15.68 5.84
CA GLN A 195 -8.50 -16.43 4.97
C GLN A 195 -9.35 -15.48 4.12
N ALA A 196 -9.82 -14.37 4.69
CA ALA A 196 -10.57 -13.33 3.98
C ALA A 196 -9.73 -12.69 2.87
N GLN A 197 -8.45 -12.39 3.14
CA GLN A 197 -7.50 -11.87 2.15
C GLN A 197 -7.27 -12.86 0.99
N ILE A 198 -7.11 -14.16 1.28
CA ILE A 198 -7.02 -15.21 0.25
C ILE A 198 -8.30 -15.28 -0.58
N ALA A 199 -9.47 -15.20 0.06
CA ALA A 199 -10.77 -15.24 -0.62
C ALA A 199 -10.94 -14.03 -1.56
N ALA A 200 -10.54 -12.83 -1.13
CA ALA A 200 -10.54 -11.63 -1.96
C ALA A 200 -9.61 -11.79 -3.18
N CYS A 201 -8.37 -12.26 -2.98
CA CYS A 201 -7.45 -12.50 -4.10
C CYS A 201 -8.00 -13.51 -5.12
N ARG A 202 -8.63 -14.60 -4.65
CA ARG A 202 -9.30 -15.58 -5.52
C ARG A 202 -10.49 -15.00 -6.28
N SER A 203 -11.19 -14.01 -5.71
CA SER A 203 -12.24 -13.27 -6.44
C SER A 203 -11.65 -12.51 -7.61
N GLY A 204 -10.58 -11.75 -7.35
CA GLY A 204 -9.86 -11.00 -8.37
C GLY A 204 -9.30 -11.89 -9.48
N GLU A 205 -8.72 -13.04 -9.11
CA GLU A 205 -8.25 -14.05 -10.09
C GLU A 205 -9.39 -14.52 -11.00
N ARG A 206 -10.52 -14.94 -10.42
CA ARG A 206 -11.68 -15.43 -11.19
C ARG A 206 -12.21 -14.37 -12.15
N GLU A 207 -12.46 -13.16 -11.65
CA GLU A 207 -13.07 -12.10 -12.46
C GLU A 207 -12.12 -11.59 -13.55
N MET A 208 -10.81 -11.54 -13.29
CA MET A 208 -9.81 -11.22 -14.31
C MET A 208 -9.75 -12.30 -15.40
N LEU A 209 -9.87 -13.59 -15.04
CA LEU A 209 -9.98 -14.67 -16.01
C LEU A 209 -11.26 -14.57 -16.86
N GLU A 210 -12.40 -14.22 -16.25
CA GLU A 210 -13.65 -13.98 -16.97
C GLU A 210 -13.52 -12.79 -17.94
N LEU A 211 -12.81 -11.73 -17.53
CA LEU A 211 -12.52 -10.58 -18.39
C LEU A 211 -11.66 -10.98 -19.59
N PHE A 212 -10.62 -11.80 -19.36
CA PHE A 212 -9.80 -12.38 -20.44
C PHE A 212 -10.61 -13.26 -21.38
N ASP A 213 -11.49 -14.11 -20.87
CA ASP A 213 -12.35 -14.99 -21.67
C ASP A 213 -13.31 -14.16 -22.56
N ARG A 214 -13.74 -12.98 -22.08
CA ARG A 214 -14.70 -12.12 -22.79
C ARG A 214 -14.07 -11.22 -23.85
N TYR A 215 -12.93 -10.61 -23.57
CA TYR A 215 -12.32 -9.58 -24.45
C TYR A 215 -10.98 -10.02 -25.07
N GLY A 216 -10.45 -11.17 -24.67
CA GLY A 216 -9.16 -11.68 -25.08
C GLY A 216 -8.01 -11.13 -24.23
N VAL A 217 -7.09 -12.00 -23.83
CA VAL A 217 -5.95 -11.67 -22.97
C VAL A 217 -5.14 -10.49 -23.52
N ASP A 218 -4.76 -10.53 -24.79
CA ASP A 218 -3.89 -9.50 -25.38
C ASP A 218 -4.57 -8.14 -25.41
N THR A 219 -5.87 -8.09 -25.70
CA THR A 219 -6.67 -6.86 -25.64
C THR A 219 -6.67 -6.28 -24.22
N VAL A 220 -7.00 -7.09 -23.22
CA VAL A 220 -7.09 -6.63 -21.82
C VAL A 220 -5.74 -6.09 -21.34
N LEU A 221 -4.64 -6.79 -21.64
CA LEU A 221 -3.29 -6.35 -21.25
C LEU A 221 -2.85 -5.10 -22.03
N GLU A 222 -3.16 -5.00 -23.33
CA GLU A 222 -2.89 -3.82 -24.15
C GLU A 222 -3.60 -2.58 -23.57
N TYR A 223 -4.89 -2.69 -23.23
CA TYR A 223 -5.64 -1.59 -22.63
C TYR A 223 -5.21 -1.29 -21.19
N GLY A 224 -4.71 -2.27 -20.44
CA GLY A 224 -4.03 -2.02 -19.17
C GLY A 224 -2.83 -1.07 -19.34
N SER A 225 -1.99 -1.30 -20.35
CA SER A 225 -0.88 -0.39 -20.68
C SER A 225 -1.37 0.99 -21.13
N HIS A 226 -2.41 1.04 -21.96
CA HIS A 226 -2.99 2.33 -22.40
C HIS A 226 -3.58 3.12 -21.24
N LEU A 227 -4.11 2.45 -20.21
CA LEU A 227 -4.60 3.07 -18.98
C LEU A 227 -3.47 3.71 -18.17
N GLN A 228 -2.32 3.05 -18.06
CA GLN A 228 -1.13 3.64 -17.44
C GLN A 228 -0.69 4.91 -18.18
N ASP A 229 -0.53 4.82 -19.51
CA ASP A 229 -0.17 5.95 -20.38
C ASP A 229 -1.19 7.11 -20.25
N TYR A 230 -2.48 6.79 -20.10
CA TYR A 230 -3.55 7.77 -19.96
C TYR A 230 -3.50 8.49 -18.62
N ALA A 231 -3.36 7.75 -17.52
CA ALA A 231 -3.22 8.33 -16.19
C ALA A 231 -1.98 9.23 -16.10
N GLU A 232 -0.84 8.79 -16.65
CA GLU A 232 0.37 9.63 -16.70
C GLU A 232 0.11 10.95 -17.44
N ARG A 233 -0.55 10.91 -18.61
CA ARG A 233 -0.86 12.13 -19.37
C ARG A 233 -1.78 13.08 -18.60
N LEU A 234 -2.79 12.55 -17.92
CA LEU A 234 -3.69 13.38 -17.11
C LEU A 234 -2.95 14.00 -15.92
N THR A 235 -2.13 13.22 -15.22
CA THR A 235 -1.32 13.75 -14.11
C THR A 235 -0.37 14.84 -14.59
N ARG A 236 0.35 14.62 -15.70
CA ARG A 236 1.26 15.62 -16.28
C ARG A 236 0.51 16.90 -16.67
N ALA A 237 -0.67 16.77 -17.29
CA ALA A 237 -1.50 17.92 -17.65
C ALA A 237 -1.94 18.71 -16.42
N GLU A 238 -2.33 18.01 -15.35
CA GLU A 238 -2.71 18.62 -14.07
C GLU A 238 -1.52 19.33 -13.40
N ILE A 239 -0.34 18.71 -13.38
CA ILE A 239 0.89 19.30 -12.84
C ILE A 239 1.28 20.55 -13.62
N ALA A 240 1.11 20.57 -14.94
CA ALA A 240 1.42 21.73 -15.78
C ALA A 240 0.56 22.97 -15.49
N GLU A 241 -0.55 22.83 -14.75
CA GLU A 241 -1.34 23.95 -14.24
C GLU A 241 -0.77 24.52 -12.93
N PHE A 242 0.13 23.81 -12.26
CA PHE A 242 0.74 24.27 -11.03
C PHE A 242 1.82 25.30 -11.36
N PRO A 243 1.97 26.38 -10.57
CA PRO A 243 3.07 27.32 -10.80
C PRO A 243 4.42 26.63 -10.62
N ASP A 244 5.30 26.75 -11.62
CA ASP A 244 6.69 26.32 -11.50
C ASP A 244 7.37 27.03 -10.33
N GLY A 245 8.10 26.28 -9.51
CA GLY A 245 8.73 26.84 -8.32
C GLY A 245 9.32 25.79 -7.39
N VAL A 246 9.98 26.29 -6.35
CA VAL A 246 10.49 25.50 -5.23
C VAL A 246 9.80 25.98 -3.98
N TYR A 247 9.10 25.07 -3.31
CA TYR A 247 8.27 25.35 -2.15
C TYR A 247 8.77 24.51 -0.97
N GLU A 248 9.07 25.17 0.14
CA GLU A 248 9.59 24.50 1.34
C GLU A 248 8.58 24.60 2.48
N PHE A 249 8.48 23.54 3.26
CA PHE A 249 7.75 23.54 4.52
C PHE A 249 8.45 22.66 5.54
N THR A 250 8.40 23.07 6.81
CA THR A 250 8.96 22.33 7.93
C THR A 250 7.90 22.21 9.01
N ASP A 251 7.61 20.98 9.40
CA ASP A 251 6.75 20.65 10.53
C ASP A 251 7.54 19.87 11.59
N HIS A 252 6.93 19.65 12.76
CA HIS A 252 7.54 18.96 13.89
C HIS A 252 6.60 17.91 14.46
N ILE A 253 7.18 16.81 14.94
CA ILE A 253 6.48 15.77 15.72
C ILE A 253 7.08 15.80 17.13
N GLU A 254 6.25 15.69 18.17
CA GLU A 254 6.81 15.47 19.51
C GLU A 254 7.56 14.14 19.55
N GLY A 255 8.80 14.17 20.06
CA GLY A 255 9.60 12.98 20.26
C GLY A 255 9.03 12.06 21.34
N LEU A 256 9.76 10.98 21.61
CA LEU A 256 9.38 9.96 22.56
C LEU A 256 10.24 10.03 23.83
N GLY A 257 9.70 9.54 24.95
CA GLY A 257 10.42 9.43 26.21
C GLY A 257 9.97 10.47 27.25
N GLU A 258 10.72 10.57 28.35
CA GLU A 258 10.41 11.47 29.47
C GLU A 258 10.77 12.94 29.18
N ASP A 259 11.79 13.17 28.36
CA ASP A 259 12.19 14.49 27.83
C ASP A 259 12.17 14.42 26.29
N PRO A 260 11.01 14.60 25.65
CA PRO A 260 10.88 14.45 24.20
C PRO A 260 11.51 15.64 23.46
N GLU A 261 12.45 15.35 22.57
CA GLU A 261 12.97 16.33 21.60
C GLU A 261 12.03 16.46 20.40
N LEU A 262 11.95 17.65 19.80
CA LEU A 262 11.16 17.82 18.58
C LEU A 262 11.84 17.12 17.40
N VAL A 263 11.08 16.25 16.72
CA VAL A 263 11.50 15.58 15.50
C VAL A 263 11.12 16.47 14.31
N VAL A 264 12.11 16.87 13.52
CA VAL A 264 11.92 17.79 12.39
C VAL A 264 11.55 16.99 11.14
N LEU A 265 10.49 17.42 10.46
CA LEU A 265 10.11 16.93 9.14
C LEU A 265 10.18 18.10 8.15
N LYS A 266 11.20 18.10 7.29
CA LYS A 266 11.40 19.12 6.26
C LYS A 266 11.07 18.54 4.89
N THR A 267 10.26 19.26 4.13
CA THR A 267 9.90 18.89 2.75
C THR A 267 10.20 20.05 1.80
N THR A 268 10.79 19.71 0.66
CA THR A 268 10.98 20.61 -0.49
C THR A 268 10.22 20.05 -1.68
N VAL A 269 9.24 20.79 -2.19
CA VAL A 269 8.46 20.43 -3.39
C VAL A 269 8.93 21.31 -4.55
N THR A 270 9.47 20.70 -5.59
CA THR A 270 9.85 21.38 -6.84
C THR A 270 8.87 21.01 -7.94
N VAL A 271 8.19 22.02 -8.49
CA VAL A 271 7.34 21.90 -9.68
C VAL A 271 8.12 22.46 -10.87
N ALA A 272 8.27 21.66 -11.92
CA ALA A 272 8.97 22.08 -13.14
C ALA A 272 8.29 21.48 -14.38
N GLY A 273 7.55 22.32 -15.10
CA GLY A 273 6.77 21.90 -16.26
C GLY A 273 5.68 20.93 -15.87
N ASP A 274 5.83 19.66 -16.24
CA ASP A 274 4.84 18.61 -15.97
C ASP A 274 5.31 17.55 -14.96
N GLU A 275 6.39 17.82 -14.22
CA GLU A 275 6.95 16.95 -13.18
C GLU A 275 6.97 17.61 -11.80
N ILE A 276 6.80 16.78 -10.76
CA ILE A 276 6.96 17.16 -9.35
C ILE A 276 8.10 16.34 -8.73
N SER A 277 9.00 17.00 -8.01
CA SER A 277 10.00 16.36 -7.15
C SER A 277 9.79 16.74 -5.70
N ILE A 278 9.72 15.76 -4.80
CA ILE A 278 9.54 15.92 -3.36
C ILE A 278 10.79 15.40 -2.66
N ASP A 279 11.50 16.26 -1.96
CA ASP A 279 12.73 15.92 -1.25
C ASP A 279 12.62 16.19 0.24
N PHE A 280 13.00 15.20 1.05
CA PHE A 280 12.95 15.26 2.52
C PHE A 280 14.31 15.56 3.17
N ALA A 281 15.28 16.03 2.39
CA ALA A 281 16.58 16.46 2.92
C ALA A 281 16.42 17.54 4.00
N GLY A 282 17.09 17.31 5.14
CA GLY A 282 16.98 18.18 6.33
C GLY A 282 15.94 17.73 7.36
N SER A 283 15.19 16.65 7.09
CA SER A 283 14.45 15.94 8.13
C SER A 283 15.39 15.27 9.14
N SER A 284 14.91 15.05 10.36
CA SER A 284 15.66 14.37 11.42
C SER A 284 16.10 12.95 11.02
N ASP A 285 17.15 12.48 11.67
CA ASP A 285 17.56 11.06 11.62
C ASP A 285 16.42 10.16 12.12
N GLN A 286 16.47 8.87 11.74
CA GLN A 286 15.55 7.86 12.25
C GLN A 286 15.56 7.82 13.78
N ILE A 287 14.38 7.62 14.37
CA ILE A 287 14.15 7.69 15.80
C ILE A 287 14.13 6.28 16.40
N ARG A 288 14.59 6.14 17.64
CA ARG A 288 14.43 4.92 18.45
C ARG A 288 13.00 4.84 18.97
N GLY A 289 12.07 4.59 18.06
CA GLY A 289 10.64 4.67 18.27
C GLY A 289 9.86 4.22 17.05
N GLY A 290 8.65 3.69 17.22
CA GLY A 290 7.86 3.12 16.13
C GLY A 290 7.36 4.11 15.07
N ILE A 291 7.76 5.38 15.10
CA ILE A 291 7.29 6.44 14.22
C ILE A 291 8.06 6.54 12.89
N ASN A 292 8.98 5.63 12.57
CA ASN A 292 9.72 5.69 11.31
C ASN A 292 8.91 5.05 10.17
N PRO A 293 8.36 5.83 9.22
CA PRO A 293 7.75 5.24 8.04
C PRO A 293 8.80 4.63 7.12
N THR A 294 8.49 3.47 6.54
CA THR A 294 9.32 2.92 5.47
C THR A 294 9.28 3.83 4.25
N PHE A 295 10.32 3.82 3.43
CA PHE A 295 10.34 4.67 2.24
C PHE A 295 9.18 4.42 1.26
N PRO A 296 8.73 3.16 1.01
CA PRO A 296 7.48 2.91 0.29
C PRO A 296 6.27 3.62 0.88
N PHE A 297 6.17 3.68 2.21
CA PHE A 297 5.08 4.38 2.88
C PHE A 297 5.22 5.91 2.77
N THR A 298 6.43 6.45 2.88
CA THR A 298 6.72 7.88 2.64
C THR A 298 6.26 8.31 1.24
N LYS A 299 6.56 7.51 0.22
CA LYS A 299 6.06 7.74 -1.14
C LYS A 299 4.54 7.70 -1.21
N ALA A 300 3.92 6.73 -0.54
CA ALA A 300 2.48 6.60 -0.53
C ALA A 300 1.76 7.79 0.12
N SER A 301 2.29 8.31 1.24
CA SER A 301 1.81 9.57 1.82
C SER A 301 1.92 10.75 0.87
N CYS A 302 3.03 10.85 0.12
CA CYS A 302 3.21 11.90 -0.89
C CYS A 302 2.17 11.81 -2.03
N TYR A 303 1.94 10.59 -2.53
CA TYR A 303 0.95 10.31 -3.57
C TYR A 303 -0.47 10.62 -3.10
N ALA A 304 -0.82 10.24 -1.88
CA ALA A 304 -2.12 10.55 -1.28
C ALA A 304 -2.36 12.07 -1.14
N ALA A 305 -1.35 12.82 -0.69
CA ALA A 305 -1.43 14.28 -0.60
C ALA A 305 -1.65 14.91 -1.99
N LEU A 306 -0.80 14.57 -2.97
CA LEU A 306 -0.92 15.11 -4.33
C LEU A 306 -2.24 14.72 -4.99
N ARG A 307 -2.69 13.47 -4.83
CA ARG A 307 -3.97 13.02 -5.39
C ARG A 307 -5.16 13.81 -4.83
N SER A 308 -5.07 14.27 -3.58
CA SER A 308 -6.10 15.09 -2.92
C SER A 308 -6.12 16.55 -3.40
N VAL A 309 -5.00 17.06 -3.91
CA VAL A 309 -4.87 18.42 -4.46
C VAL A 309 -5.28 18.48 -5.94
N MET A 310 -5.11 17.37 -6.66
CA MET A 310 -5.49 17.26 -8.08
C MET A 310 -7.01 17.14 -8.24
N VAL A 311 -7.60 17.96 -9.12
CA VAL A 311 -9.05 18.01 -9.33
C VAL A 311 -9.52 17.07 -10.43
N SER A 312 -8.63 16.69 -11.35
CA SER A 312 -8.93 15.76 -12.43
C SER A 312 -9.27 14.35 -11.91
N ASP A 313 -10.19 13.69 -12.61
CA ASP A 313 -10.52 12.27 -12.40
C ASP A 313 -9.44 11.37 -13.01
N ILE A 314 -8.27 11.37 -12.38
CA ILE A 314 -7.13 10.54 -12.78
C ILE A 314 -7.38 9.10 -12.30
N PRO A 315 -7.28 8.08 -13.18
CA PRO A 315 -7.38 6.68 -12.78
C PRO A 315 -6.37 6.33 -11.67
N ASN A 316 -6.81 5.56 -10.67
CA ASN A 316 -5.97 5.12 -9.55
C ASN A 316 -5.08 3.92 -9.95
N CYS A 317 -4.25 4.12 -10.96
CA CYS A 317 -3.28 3.15 -11.46
C CYS A 317 -1.85 3.69 -11.32
N HIS A 318 -0.85 2.85 -11.58
CA HIS A 318 0.56 3.21 -11.39
C HIS A 318 1.01 4.43 -12.22
N GLY A 319 0.42 4.67 -13.39
CA GLY A 319 0.71 5.78 -14.29
C GLY A 319 0.62 7.15 -13.61
N PHE A 320 -0.26 7.29 -12.61
CA PHE A 320 -0.36 8.50 -11.79
C PHE A 320 0.96 8.88 -11.11
N THR A 321 1.77 7.89 -10.72
CA THR A 321 3.01 8.11 -9.95
C THR A 321 4.22 8.46 -10.83
N VAL A 322 4.15 8.23 -12.14
CA VAL A 322 5.29 8.38 -13.07
C VAL A 322 5.90 9.79 -13.10
N PRO A 323 5.13 10.90 -13.13
CA PRO A 323 5.69 12.26 -13.12
C PRO A 323 6.07 12.76 -11.72
N ILE A 324 5.97 11.91 -10.68
CA ILE A 324 6.23 12.29 -9.29
C ILE A 324 7.49 11.58 -8.81
N ARG A 325 8.51 12.35 -8.43
CA ARG A 325 9.75 11.85 -7.84
C ARG A 325 9.75 12.13 -6.35
N VAL A 326 10.11 11.14 -5.55
CA VAL A 326 10.24 11.30 -4.10
C VAL A 326 11.65 10.85 -3.69
N SER A 327 12.33 11.64 -2.86
CA SER A 327 13.65 11.33 -2.34
C SER A 327 13.76 11.64 -0.85
N ALA A 328 14.57 10.86 -0.15
CA ALA A 328 14.90 11.08 1.25
C ALA A 328 16.29 10.48 1.56
N PRO A 329 17.11 11.13 2.41
CA PRO A 329 18.38 10.54 2.84
C PRO A 329 18.17 9.20 3.55
N GLU A 330 18.97 8.18 3.20
CA GLU A 330 18.98 6.93 3.96
C GLU A 330 19.36 7.18 5.42
N GLY A 331 18.66 6.54 6.35
CA GLY A 331 18.84 6.73 7.78
C GLY A 331 18.07 7.92 8.35
N SER A 332 17.33 8.68 7.53
CA SER A 332 16.39 9.70 8.00
C SER A 332 15.10 9.07 8.55
N LEU A 333 14.33 9.87 9.29
CA LEU A 333 13.00 9.51 9.79
C LEU A 333 12.12 8.85 8.73
N VAL A 334 12.16 9.38 7.50
CA VAL A 334 11.27 8.98 6.40
C VAL A 334 11.89 7.99 5.41
N ASN A 335 13.11 7.53 5.68
CA ASN A 335 13.81 6.47 4.95
C ASN A 335 14.74 5.71 5.91
N PRO A 336 14.18 4.98 6.89
CA PRO A 336 14.93 4.38 7.97
C PRO A 336 15.76 3.18 7.50
N LEU A 337 16.91 2.98 8.15
CA LEU A 337 17.72 1.79 8.05
C LEU A 337 17.36 0.79 9.15
N PHE A 338 17.48 -0.49 8.81
CA PHE A 338 17.39 -1.58 9.78
C PHE A 338 18.36 -1.34 10.96
N PRO A 339 17.95 -1.53 12.24
CA PRO A 339 16.72 -2.19 12.71
C PRO A 339 15.60 -1.25 13.17
N ALA A 340 15.46 -0.04 12.62
CA ALA A 340 14.44 0.91 13.10
C ALA A 340 13.01 0.31 13.13
N PRO A 341 12.22 0.60 14.16
CA PRO A 341 10.82 0.18 14.24
C PRO A 341 9.89 1.09 13.42
N CYS A 342 8.82 0.52 12.85
CA CYS A 342 7.92 1.16 11.89
C CYS A 342 6.43 1.08 12.27
N GLY A 343 6.08 0.49 13.41
CA GLY A 343 4.72 0.12 13.79
C GLY A 343 3.76 1.30 13.84
N ALA A 344 4.16 2.40 14.48
CA ALA A 344 3.37 3.63 14.57
C ALA A 344 3.64 4.64 13.42
N ARG A 345 4.14 4.17 12.27
CA ARG A 345 4.44 5.00 11.08
C ARG A 345 3.33 5.96 10.66
N GLY A 346 2.07 5.63 10.93
CA GLY A 346 0.91 6.44 10.56
C GLY A 346 0.98 7.86 11.10
N ILE A 347 1.54 8.07 12.30
CA ILE A 347 1.71 9.39 12.92
C ILE A 347 2.53 10.30 11.99
N THR A 348 3.69 9.82 11.56
CA THR A 348 4.56 10.54 10.61
C THR A 348 3.93 10.62 9.22
N GLY A 349 3.17 9.60 8.81
CA GLY A 349 2.44 9.59 7.55
C GLY A 349 1.48 10.75 7.36
N TYR A 350 0.70 11.10 8.40
CA TYR A 350 -0.18 12.26 8.38
C TYR A 350 0.63 13.56 8.31
N ARG A 351 1.72 13.65 9.09
CA ARG A 351 2.61 14.82 9.11
C ARG A 351 3.32 15.05 7.77
N ILE A 352 3.61 13.99 7.01
CA ILE A 352 4.10 14.09 5.63
C ILE A 352 3.05 14.76 4.74
N ILE A 353 1.77 14.35 4.84
CA ILE A 353 0.68 14.95 4.07
C ILE A 353 0.53 16.44 4.43
N ASP A 354 0.55 16.76 5.72
CA ASP A 354 0.46 18.14 6.22
C ASP A 354 1.63 19.00 5.72
N CYS A 355 2.86 18.46 5.68
CA CYS A 355 4.01 19.17 5.11
C CYS A 355 3.82 19.48 3.62
N LEU A 356 3.27 18.55 2.84
CA LEU A 356 3.00 18.78 1.42
C LEU A 356 1.91 19.83 1.23
N PHE A 357 0.86 19.80 2.05
CA PHE A 357 -0.16 20.85 2.04
C PHE A 357 0.43 22.20 2.44
N GLY A 358 1.25 22.26 3.48
CA GLY A 358 1.95 23.47 3.88
C GLY A 358 2.83 24.06 2.77
N ALA A 359 3.56 23.21 2.05
CA ALA A 359 4.38 23.64 0.91
C ALA A 359 3.54 24.13 -0.28
N LEU A 360 2.38 23.52 -0.53
CA LEU A 360 1.52 23.83 -1.67
C LEU A 360 0.43 24.89 -1.37
N ALA A 361 0.27 25.32 -0.12
CA ALA A 361 -0.81 26.21 0.29
C ALA A 361 -0.78 27.60 -0.38
N GLU A 362 0.41 28.20 -0.53
CA GLU A 362 0.57 29.48 -1.20
C GLU A 362 0.44 29.39 -2.73
N PRO A 363 1.10 28.44 -3.44
CA PRO A 363 0.95 28.34 -4.90
C PRO A 363 -0.41 27.78 -5.35
N LEU A 364 -1.12 27.03 -4.53
CA LEU A 364 -2.40 26.38 -4.87
C LEU A 364 -3.51 26.66 -3.82
N PRO A 365 -3.83 27.94 -3.52
CA PRO A 365 -4.69 28.31 -2.39
C PRO A 365 -6.14 27.82 -2.53
N ASP A 366 -6.62 27.59 -3.76
CA ASP A 366 -7.97 27.10 -4.04
C ASP A 366 -8.08 25.57 -4.07
N ARG A 367 -6.95 24.85 -3.94
CA ARG A 367 -6.89 23.38 -4.02
C ARG A 367 -6.42 22.71 -2.73
N VAL A 368 -5.73 23.46 -1.87
CA VAL A 368 -5.12 22.93 -0.65
C VAL A 368 -5.91 23.43 0.56
N THR A 369 -6.23 22.52 1.48
CA THR A 369 -6.87 22.89 2.75
C THR A 369 -5.83 23.44 3.73
N ALA A 370 -6.29 24.14 4.77
CA ALA A 370 -5.43 24.40 5.93
C ALA A 370 -4.95 23.07 6.56
N ASP A 371 -3.92 23.17 7.41
CA ASP A 371 -3.32 22.05 8.14
C ASP A 371 -4.37 21.15 8.79
N THR A 372 -4.16 19.84 8.72
CA THR A 372 -5.08 18.88 9.31
C THR A 372 -4.79 18.73 10.82
N ALA A 373 -5.58 17.92 11.52
CA ALA A 373 -5.24 17.55 12.90
C ALA A 373 -3.95 16.70 12.98
N GLY A 374 -3.44 16.26 11.82
CA GLY A 374 -2.30 15.38 11.55
C GLY A 374 -2.31 14.07 12.30
N GLY A 375 -3.49 13.48 12.30
CA GLY A 375 -3.68 12.08 12.54
C GLY A 375 -4.88 11.77 13.40
N SER A 376 -5.24 10.49 13.38
CA SER A 376 -6.14 9.92 14.36
C SER A 376 -5.36 9.58 15.63
N THR A 377 -5.92 9.91 16.78
CA THR A 377 -5.54 9.23 18.03
C THR A 377 -6.04 7.79 17.95
N LEU A 378 -5.15 6.82 18.14
CA LEU A 378 -5.46 5.39 18.05
C LEU A 378 -5.28 4.70 19.42
N PRO A 379 -6.24 4.85 20.36
CA PRO A 379 -6.20 4.10 21.59
C PRO A 379 -6.43 2.60 21.34
N THR A 380 -5.50 1.78 21.80
CA THR A 380 -5.65 0.32 21.84
C THR A 380 -5.99 -0.13 23.25
N ILE A 381 -7.13 -0.81 23.40
CA ILE A 381 -7.57 -1.42 24.65
C ILE A 381 -7.49 -2.93 24.49
N ALA A 382 -6.74 -3.58 25.37
CA ALA A 382 -6.53 -5.02 25.33
C ALA A 382 -6.52 -5.64 26.73
N GLY A 383 -6.74 -6.95 26.78
CA GLY A 383 -6.69 -7.72 28.02
C GLY A 383 -7.20 -9.14 27.82
N TYR A 384 -7.47 -9.80 28.95
CA TYR A 384 -8.03 -11.15 28.96
C TYR A 384 -9.40 -11.14 29.62
N ARG A 385 -10.40 -11.72 28.94
CA ARG A 385 -11.74 -11.95 29.48
C ARG A 385 -12.06 -13.43 29.37
N THR A 386 -12.40 -14.08 30.49
CA THR A 386 -12.72 -15.52 30.54
C THR A 386 -11.65 -16.40 29.86
N GLY A 387 -10.37 -16.07 30.07
CA GLY A 387 -9.22 -16.80 29.48
C GLY A 387 -8.94 -16.52 28.00
N LYS A 388 -9.75 -15.69 27.32
CA LYS A 388 -9.52 -15.28 25.93
C LYS A 388 -8.98 -13.87 25.86
N ALA A 389 -7.95 -13.65 25.05
CA ALA A 389 -7.45 -12.31 24.78
C ALA A 389 -8.44 -11.53 23.91
N PHE A 390 -8.53 -10.22 24.15
CA PHE A 390 -9.16 -9.29 23.24
C PHE A 390 -8.22 -8.13 22.97
N VAL A 391 -8.29 -7.61 21.74
CA VAL A 391 -7.61 -6.40 21.29
C VAL A 391 -8.66 -5.58 20.56
N PHE A 392 -8.79 -4.32 20.94
CA PHE A 392 -9.70 -3.37 20.35
C PHE A 392 -8.94 -2.08 20.05
N CYS A 393 -8.82 -1.73 18.77
CA CYS A 393 -8.26 -0.47 18.31
C CYS A 393 -9.43 0.41 17.87
N ALA A 394 -9.67 1.51 18.57
CA ALA A 394 -10.71 2.45 18.19
C ALA A 394 -10.08 3.56 17.33
N PRO A 395 -10.45 3.75 16.06
CA PRO A 395 -10.17 5.01 15.39
C PRO A 395 -11.06 6.08 16.02
N CYS A 396 -10.47 6.94 16.86
CA CYS A 396 -11.15 8.17 17.25
C CYS A 396 -11.11 9.11 16.04
N ARG A 397 -12.20 9.11 15.24
CA ARG A 397 -12.43 10.21 14.29
C ARG A 397 -12.59 11.50 15.11
N GLY A 398 -11.52 12.28 15.18
CA GLY A 398 -11.53 13.65 15.68
C GLY A 398 -12.26 14.57 14.73
#